data_AF-A0A6L7TM17-F1
#
_entry.id   AF-A0A6L7TM17-F1
#
_cell.length_a   1.000
_cell.length_b   1.000
_cell.length_c   1.000
_cell.angle_alpha   90.00
_cell.angle_beta   90.00
_cell.angle_gamma   90.00
#
_symmetry.space_group_name_H-M   'P 1'
#
loop_
_entity.id
_entity.type
_entity.pdbx_description
1 polymer ?
#
loop_
_entity_poly.entity_id
_entity_poly.type
_entity_poly.pdbx_seq_one_letter_code
_entity_poly.pdbx_strand_id
1 'polypeptide(L)'
;MDEYRLFPEWEDGLKQELAGWKAELDKLESQVPDGRVVYNNARERLLHALESVAQEDGLLPQTSPHRGRPARKQVVEKSSPAPADMRGWISFIQLAEWYDANPTEGSSLKPTRFRDSQGKEISVDNWSDLFFATAKWLVEEEILTEPFSFKTMTKRRLIHSEPLHPSGRKFGWSRLLPNGLYFEGQFGSKQIARMSGQLLTEFGQDPAQFHVLLEDRNLRNDE
;
A
#
# COMPACT_ATOMS: atom_id res chain seq x y z
N MET A 1 1.74 26.32 -55.80
CA MET A 1 1.31 25.04 -56.41
C MET A 1 0.73 24.19 -55.29
N ASP A 2 -0.49 24.50 -54.84
CA ASP A 2 -1.22 23.73 -53.81
C ASP A 2 -2.58 23.28 -54.39
N GLU A 3 -2.60 22.83 -55.65
CA GLU A 3 -3.86 22.62 -56.39
C GLU A 3 -4.39 21.18 -56.37
N TYR A 4 -3.80 20.27 -55.60
CA TYR A 4 -4.24 18.87 -55.57
C TYR A 4 -4.21 18.23 -54.18
N ARG A 5 -4.76 18.90 -53.16
CA ARG A 5 -5.22 18.17 -51.96
C ARG A 5 -6.60 17.61 -52.24
N LEU A 6 -6.65 16.33 -52.60
CA LEU A 6 -7.90 15.66 -52.96
C LEU A 6 -8.89 15.59 -51.77
N PHE A 7 -8.40 15.56 -50.52
CA PHE A 7 -9.22 15.49 -49.30
C PHE A 7 -8.52 16.18 -48.10
N PRO A 8 -8.50 17.53 -48.05
CA PRO A 8 -7.75 18.27 -47.03
C PRO A 8 -8.23 17.99 -45.60
N GLU A 9 -9.54 17.84 -45.39
CA GLU A 9 -10.11 17.56 -44.08
C GLU A 9 -9.66 16.20 -43.51
N TRP A 10 -9.51 15.21 -44.37
CA TRP A 10 -9.03 13.88 -43.97
C TRP A 10 -7.53 13.90 -43.66
N GLU A 11 -6.74 14.64 -44.44
CA GLU A 11 -5.31 14.81 -44.22
C GLU A 11 -5.03 15.53 -42.89
N ASP A 12 -5.81 16.56 -42.57
CA ASP A 12 -5.66 17.31 -41.33
C ASP A 12 -6.12 16.48 -40.11
N GLY A 13 -7.19 15.67 -40.26
CA GLY A 13 -7.61 14.71 -39.23
C GLY A 13 -6.53 13.68 -38.91
N LEU A 14 -5.90 13.09 -39.94
CA LEU A 14 -4.80 12.13 -39.75
C LEU A 14 -3.58 12.77 -39.08
N LYS A 15 -3.23 14.00 -39.43
CA LYS A 15 -2.12 14.71 -38.79
C LYS A 15 -2.39 14.97 -37.31
N GLN A 16 -3.63 15.30 -36.97
CA GLN A 16 -4.03 15.52 -35.58
C GLN A 16 -3.99 14.21 -34.78
N GLU A 17 -4.47 13.10 -35.35
CA GLU A 17 -4.34 11.79 -34.72
C GLU A 17 -2.87 11.43 -34.51
N LEU A 18 -2.03 11.50 -35.56
CA LEU A 18 -0.59 11.22 -35.48
C LEU A 18 0.12 12.06 -34.41
N ALA A 19 -0.24 13.33 -34.25
CA ALA A 19 0.29 14.19 -33.20
C ALA A 19 -0.11 13.69 -31.80
N GLY A 20 -1.35 13.21 -31.62
CA GLY A 20 -1.83 12.60 -30.38
C GLY A 20 -1.08 11.32 -30.03
N TRP A 21 -0.95 10.40 -30.99
CA TRP A 21 -0.19 9.14 -30.82
C TRP A 21 1.27 9.41 -30.46
N LYS A 22 1.90 10.42 -31.07
CA LYS A 22 3.27 10.81 -30.77
C LYS A 22 3.42 11.34 -29.34
N ALA A 23 2.51 12.22 -28.90
CA ALA A 23 2.53 12.75 -27.55
C ALA A 23 2.29 11.66 -26.48
N GLU A 24 1.46 10.66 -26.77
CA GLU A 24 1.25 9.51 -25.89
C GLU A 24 2.49 8.62 -25.81
N LEU A 25 3.17 8.39 -26.94
CA LEU A 25 4.43 7.65 -26.98
C LEU A 25 5.51 8.36 -26.14
N ASP A 26 5.70 9.67 -26.34
CA ASP A 26 6.66 10.48 -25.57
C ASP A 26 6.36 10.44 -24.06
N LYS A 27 5.07 10.41 -23.68
CA LYS A 27 4.62 10.26 -22.29
C LYS A 27 4.96 8.88 -21.71
N LEU A 28 4.89 7.82 -22.50
CA LEU A 28 5.25 6.47 -22.09
C LEU A 28 6.77 6.28 -22.01
N GLU A 29 7.52 6.85 -22.95
CA GLU A 29 8.99 6.79 -22.94
C GLU A 29 9.60 7.63 -21.81
N SER A 30 8.97 8.76 -21.45
CA SER A 30 9.39 9.59 -20.31
C SER A 30 9.05 8.98 -18.95
N GLN A 31 8.14 7.99 -18.90
CA GLN A 31 7.98 7.16 -17.72
C GLN A 31 9.14 6.18 -17.66
N VAL A 32 10.25 6.61 -17.03
CA VAL A 32 11.33 5.70 -16.65
C VAL A 32 10.68 4.55 -15.86
N PRO A 33 10.67 3.31 -16.38
CA PRO A 33 10.07 2.20 -15.68
C PRO A 33 10.75 2.12 -14.32
N ASP A 34 9.97 2.16 -13.24
CA ASP A 34 10.54 1.95 -11.91
C ASP A 34 11.24 0.59 -11.94
N GLY A 35 12.58 0.61 -11.90
CA GLY A 35 13.39 -0.60 -12.02
C GLY A 35 13.02 -1.63 -10.96
N ARG A 36 12.43 -1.22 -9.84
CA ARG A 36 11.88 -2.12 -8.82
C ARG A 36 10.62 -2.84 -9.29
N VAL A 37 9.72 -2.17 -9.99
CA VAL A 37 8.50 -2.78 -10.55
C VAL A 37 8.87 -3.79 -11.62
N VAL A 38 9.82 -3.45 -12.51
CA VAL A 38 10.33 -4.37 -13.54
C VAL A 38 10.99 -5.59 -12.90
N TYR A 39 11.84 -5.37 -11.90
CA TYR A 39 12.51 -6.44 -11.17
C TYR A 39 11.53 -7.36 -10.43
N ASN A 40 10.54 -6.80 -9.72
CA ASN A 40 9.56 -7.58 -8.96
C ASN A 40 8.70 -8.45 -9.88
N ASN A 41 8.21 -7.88 -10.99
CA ASN A 41 7.43 -8.63 -11.98
C ASN A 41 8.25 -9.76 -12.62
N ALA A 42 9.53 -9.51 -12.93
CA ALA A 42 10.41 -10.55 -13.46
C ALA A 42 10.67 -11.66 -12.43
N ARG A 43 10.89 -11.29 -11.17
CA ARG A 43 11.11 -12.24 -10.06
C ARG A 43 9.89 -13.13 -9.84
N GLU A 44 8.69 -12.59 -9.82
CA GLU A 44 7.46 -13.37 -9.64
C GLU A 44 7.24 -14.37 -10.78
N ARG A 45 7.47 -13.94 -12.02
CA ARG A 45 7.40 -14.84 -13.19
C ARG A 45 8.40 -15.98 -13.12
N LEU A 46 9.64 -15.70 -12.69
CA LEU A 46 10.67 -16.72 -12.50
C LEU A 46 10.29 -17.70 -11.38
N LEU A 47 9.79 -17.21 -10.25
CA LEU A 47 9.36 -18.08 -9.15
C LEU A 47 8.22 -19.01 -9.59
N HIS A 48 7.22 -18.49 -10.30
CA HIS A 48 6.12 -19.31 -10.81
C HIS A 48 6.60 -20.34 -11.85
N ALA A 49 7.53 -19.97 -12.73
CA ALA A 49 8.09 -20.92 -13.70
C ALA A 49 8.88 -22.04 -13.01
N LEU A 50 9.71 -21.70 -12.00
CA LEU A 50 10.47 -22.67 -11.22
C LEU A 50 9.55 -23.59 -10.42
N GLU A 51 8.49 -23.07 -9.82
CA GLU A 51 7.49 -23.85 -9.10
C GLU A 51 6.76 -24.84 -10.02
N SER A 52 6.38 -24.39 -11.23
CA SER A 52 5.77 -25.25 -12.25
C SER A 52 6.69 -26.41 -12.65
N VAL A 53 7.96 -26.14 -12.94
CA VAL A 53 8.94 -27.18 -13.31
C VAL A 53 9.18 -28.14 -12.15
N ALA A 54 9.31 -27.63 -10.92
CA ALA A 54 9.49 -28.47 -9.74
C ALA A 54 8.28 -29.37 -9.45
N GLN A 55 7.06 -28.93 -9.81
CA GLN A 55 5.86 -29.77 -9.74
C GLN A 55 5.81 -30.83 -10.85
N GLU A 56 6.25 -30.50 -12.06
CA GLU A 56 6.36 -31.45 -13.18
C GLU A 56 7.36 -32.58 -12.90
N ASP A 57 8.49 -32.24 -12.26
CA ASP A 57 9.53 -33.20 -11.87
C ASP A 57 9.21 -33.96 -10.58
N GLY A 58 8.06 -33.69 -9.94
CA GLY A 58 7.66 -34.33 -8.68
C GLY A 58 8.52 -33.94 -7.47
N LEU A 59 9.28 -32.85 -7.56
CA LEU A 59 10.10 -32.31 -6.48
C LEU A 59 9.27 -31.56 -5.44
N LEU A 60 8.12 -31.03 -5.85
CA LEU A 60 7.13 -30.44 -4.96
C LEU A 60 5.84 -31.27 -4.98
N PRO A 61 5.17 -31.45 -3.82
CA PRO A 61 3.86 -32.05 -3.81
C PRO A 61 2.94 -31.19 -4.68
N GLN A 62 2.08 -31.84 -5.48
CA GLN A 62 1.05 -31.12 -6.20
C GLN A 62 0.11 -30.47 -5.18
N THR A 63 0.38 -29.21 -4.86
CA THR A 63 -0.55 -28.39 -4.11
C THR A 63 -1.80 -28.34 -4.94
N SER A 64 -2.87 -28.98 -4.47
CA SER A 64 -4.16 -28.98 -5.14
C SER A 64 -4.47 -27.54 -5.55
N PRO A 65 -4.89 -27.30 -6.80
CA PRO A 65 -5.03 -25.95 -7.32
C PRO A 65 -5.85 -25.16 -6.33
N HIS A 66 -5.29 -24.05 -5.84
CA HIS A 66 -6.06 -23.01 -5.17
C HIS A 66 -7.39 -22.89 -5.91
N ARG A 67 -8.50 -23.05 -5.16
CA ARG A 67 -9.87 -22.80 -5.61
C ARG A 67 -9.84 -21.74 -6.70
N GLY A 68 -10.25 -22.17 -7.90
CA GLY A 68 -10.00 -21.45 -9.14
C GLY A 68 -10.13 -19.95 -8.97
N ARG A 69 -9.02 -19.25 -9.19
CA ARG A 69 -9.09 -17.92 -9.76
C ARG A 69 -9.83 -18.12 -11.09
N PRO A 70 -11.06 -17.60 -11.26
CA PRO A 70 -11.85 -17.89 -12.45
C PRO A 70 -11.03 -17.50 -13.67
N ALA A 71 -11.06 -18.34 -14.70
CA ALA A 71 -10.41 -18.10 -15.98
C ALA A 71 -10.74 -16.68 -16.44
N ARG A 72 -9.74 -15.80 -16.38
CA ARG A 72 -9.79 -14.45 -16.94
C ARG A 72 -9.87 -14.64 -18.45
N LYS A 73 -11.09 -14.76 -18.97
CA LYS A 73 -11.38 -14.40 -20.36
C LYS A 73 -10.63 -13.09 -20.59
N GLN A 74 -9.87 -12.98 -21.68
CA GLN A 74 -9.51 -11.68 -22.24
C GLN A 74 -10.81 -11.01 -22.70
N VAL A 75 -11.62 -10.60 -21.74
CA VAL A 75 -12.44 -9.43 -21.88
C VAL A 75 -11.42 -8.33 -22.06
N VAL A 76 -11.56 -7.58 -23.13
CA VAL A 76 -11.07 -6.20 -23.20
C VAL A 76 -11.65 -5.51 -21.96
N GLU A 77 -10.98 -5.67 -20.83
CA GLU A 77 -11.20 -4.85 -19.65
C GLU A 77 -10.75 -3.49 -20.11
N LYS A 78 -11.71 -2.71 -20.62
CA LYS A 78 -11.79 -1.30 -20.26
C LYS A 78 -11.36 -1.27 -18.81
N SER A 79 -10.17 -0.71 -18.56
CA SER A 79 -9.81 -0.25 -17.23
C SER A 79 -11.08 0.34 -16.66
N SER A 80 -11.63 -0.28 -15.60
CA SER A 80 -12.73 0.35 -14.87
C SER A 80 -12.22 1.76 -14.62
N PRO A 81 -12.85 2.80 -15.20
CA PRO A 81 -12.45 4.14 -14.88
C PRO A 81 -12.50 4.19 -13.36
N ALA A 82 -11.41 4.64 -12.72
CA ALA A 82 -11.47 5.04 -11.32
C ALA A 82 -12.80 5.78 -11.17
N PRO A 83 -13.75 5.30 -10.34
CA PRO A 83 -15.12 5.78 -10.38
C PRO A 83 -15.08 7.30 -10.32
N ALA A 84 -15.57 7.93 -11.39
CA ALA A 84 -15.47 9.38 -11.58
C ALA A 84 -16.28 10.17 -10.52
N ASP A 85 -16.89 9.44 -9.59
CA ASP A 85 -17.60 9.96 -8.43
C ASP A 85 -17.17 9.18 -7.16
N MET A 86 -15.94 9.41 -6.69
CA MET A 86 -15.44 8.98 -5.38
C MET A 86 -15.72 10.02 -4.27
N ARG A 87 -16.75 10.85 -4.38
CA ARG A 87 -17.11 11.77 -3.30
C ARG A 87 -17.86 11.01 -2.21
N GLY A 88 -17.20 10.73 -1.09
CA GLY A 88 -17.86 10.30 0.15
C GLY A 88 -17.72 8.83 0.56
N TRP A 89 -16.76 8.06 0.03
CA TRP A 89 -16.57 6.68 0.51
C TRP A 89 -15.86 6.63 1.88
N ILE A 90 -16.69 6.44 2.90
CA ILE A 90 -16.35 5.94 4.24
C ILE A 90 -16.24 4.42 4.13
N SER A 91 -15.21 3.89 3.47
CA SER A 91 -14.97 2.44 3.45
C SER A 91 -13.83 2.08 4.38
N PHE A 92 -14.05 1.03 5.17
CA PHE A 92 -12.99 0.31 5.83
C PHE A 92 -12.13 -0.34 4.75
N ILE A 93 -10.88 0.09 4.64
CA ILE A 93 -9.88 -0.52 3.78
C ILE A 93 -9.06 -1.48 4.64
N GLN A 94 -8.75 -2.66 4.11
CA GLN A 94 -7.85 -3.57 4.80
C GLN A 94 -6.46 -2.93 4.91
N LEU A 95 -5.82 -3.06 6.07
CA LEU A 95 -4.49 -2.48 6.27
C LEU A 95 -3.47 -3.01 5.24
N ALA A 96 -3.60 -4.29 4.86
CA ALA A 96 -2.80 -4.92 3.81
C ALA A 96 -2.99 -4.25 2.43
N GLU A 97 -4.23 -3.99 2.03
CA GLU A 97 -4.53 -3.36 0.73
C GLU A 97 -3.98 -1.93 0.65
N TRP A 98 -4.10 -1.16 1.73
CA TRP A 98 -3.57 0.20 1.77
C TRP A 98 -2.04 0.24 1.72
N TYR A 99 -1.39 -0.73 2.36
CA TYR A 99 0.05 -0.92 2.32
C TYR A 99 0.56 -1.13 0.89
N ASP A 100 -0.12 -1.97 0.10
CA ASP A 100 0.28 -2.30 -1.27
C ASP A 100 -0.10 -1.20 -2.28
N ALA A 101 -1.20 -0.48 -2.05
CA ALA A 101 -1.73 0.54 -2.95
C ALA A 101 -0.81 1.76 -3.15
N ASN A 102 0.26 1.91 -2.36
CA ASN A 102 1.24 2.99 -2.49
C ASN A 102 0.59 4.37 -2.66
N PRO A 103 -0.29 4.82 -1.73
CA PRO A 103 -0.92 6.12 -1.85
C PRO A 103 0.13 7.21 -2.03
N THR A 104 -0.13 8.13 -2.97
CA THR A 104 0.76 9.25 -3.27
C THR A 104 0.94 10.11 -2.03
N GLU A 105 2.18 10.53 -1.80
CA GLU A 105 2.51 11.52 -0.78
C GLU A 105 1.65 12.77 -1.04
N GLY A 106 0.87 13.21 -0.05
CA GLY A 106 -0.09 14.31 -0.20
C GLY A 106 -1.57 13.90 -0.31
N SER A 107 -1.93 12.62 -0.15
CA SER A 107 -3.34 12.24 0.03
C SER A 107 -3.97 13.00 1.20
N SER A 108 -5.14 13.60 0.98
CA SER A 108 -5.95 14.27 2.02
C SER A 108 -6.65 13.29 2.95
N LEU A 109 -6.52 11.99 2.70
CA LEU A 109 -7.11 10.93 3.51
C LEU A 109 -6.38 10.82 4.85
N LYS A 110 -7.17 10.83 5.92
CA LYS A 110 -6.71 10.58 7.28
C LYS A 110 -7.43 9.35 7.85
N PRO A 111 -6.76 8.55 8.68
CA PRO A 111 -7.44 7.49 9.41
C PRO A 111 -8.33 8.15 10.46
N THR A 112 -9.53 7.59 10.65
CA THR A 112 -10.46 8.03 11.71
C THR A 112 -10.84 6.90 12.65
N ARG A 113 -10.84 5.65 12.16
CA ARG A 113 -11.05 4.46 12.98
C ARG A 113 -10.10 3.34 12.58
N PHE A 114 -9.68 2.59 13.57
CA PHE A 114 -8.97 1.33 13.44
C PHE A 114 -9.86 0.23 14.00
N ARG A 115 -10.09 -0.83 13.22
CA ARG A 115 -10.81 -2.01 13.66
C ARG A 115 -9.83 -3.17 13.79
N ASP A 116 -9.76 -3.75 14.97
CA ASP A 116 -8.89 -4.89 15.25
C ASP A 116 -9.44 -6.21 14.69
N SER A 117 -8.70 -7.30 14.87
CA SER A 117 -9.07 -8.64 14.40
C SER A 117 -10.32 -9.21 15.08
N GLN A 118 -10.72 -8.67 16.24
CA GLN A 118 -11.94 -9.04 16.95
C GLN A 118 -13.14 -8.17 16.54
N GLY A 119 -12.94 -7.20 15.64
CA GLY A 119 -13.97 -6.28 15.18
C GLY A 119 -14.20 -5.08 16.10
N LYS A 120 -13.40 -4.90 17.16
CA LYS A 120 -13.51 -3.76 18.07
C LYS A 120 -12.92 -2.52 17.40
N GLU A 121 -13.67 -1.42 17.49
CA GLU A 121 -13.29 -0.14 16.90
C GLU A 121 -12.56 0.76 17.89
N ILE A 122 -11.48 1.38 17.43
CA ILE A 122 -10.64 2.32 18.16
C ILE A 122 -10.60 3.62 17.34
N SER A 123 -10.94 4.74 17.98
CA SER A 123 -10.82 6.06 17.36
C SER A 123 -9.34 6.43 17.18
N VAL A 124 -8.97 6.94 16.01
CA VAL A 124 -7.63 7.41 15.69
C VAL A 124 -7.73 8.77 15.01
N ASP A 125 -6.94 9.76 15.42
CA ASP A 125 -7.08 11.13 14.89
C ASP A 125 -6.07 11.42 13.77
N ASN A 126 -4.97 10.68 13.75
CA ASN A 126 -3.89 10.82 12.80
C ASN A 126 -3.20 9.47 12.52
N TRP A 127 -2.29 9.48 11.55
CA TRP A 127 -1.53 8.28 11.20
C TRP A 127 -0.68 7.76 12.36
N SER A 128 -0.05 8.61 13.16
CA SER A 128 0.77 8.15 14.30
C SER A 128 -0.10 7.46 15.36
N ASP A 129 -1.35 7.88 15.52
CA ASP A 129 -2.34 7.20 16.38
C ASP A 129 -2.74 5.83 15.84
N LEU A 130 -2.83 5.64 14.52
CA LEU A 130 -3.04 4.32 13.94
C LEU A 130 -1.91 3.36 14.32
N PHE A 131 -0.65 3.77 14.15
CA PHE A 131 0.49 2.91 14.48
C PHE A 131 0.61 2.66 15.99
N PHE A 132 0.31 3.68 16.81
CA PHE A 132 0.20 3.51 18.26
C PHE A 132 -0.93 2.54 18.63
N ALA A 133 -2.11 2.64 18.00
CA ALA A 133 -3.23 1.73 18.25
C ALA A 133 -2.89 0.28 17.89
N THR A 134 -2.17 0.06 16.79
CA THR A 134 -1.66 -1.28 16.43
C THR A 134 -0.72 -1.83 17.50
N ALA A 135 0.28 -1.04 17.93
CA ALA A 135 1.22 -1.48 18.97
C ALA A 135 0.53 -1.70 20.31
N LYS A 136 -0.43 -0.83 20.67
CA LYS A 136 -1.23 -0.94 21.88
C LYS A 136 -2.06 -2.22 21.88
N TRP A 137 -2.72 -2.56 20.77
CA TRP A 137 -3.48 -3.80 20.65
C TRP A 137 -2.59 -5.04 20.87
N LEU A 138 -1.39 -5.06 20.26
CA LEU A 138 -0.43 -6.15 20.49
C LEU A 138 0.02 -6.29 21.95
N VAL A 139 0.11 -5.18 22.69
CA VAL A 139 0.41 -5.20 24.13
C VAL A 139 -0.79 -5.71 24.93
N GLU A 140 -2.01 -5.26 24.61
CA GLU A 140 -3.24 -5.66 25.30
C GLU A 140 -3.54 -7.16 25.12
N GLU A 141 -3.21 -7.73 23.96
CA GLU A 141 -3.31 -9.17 23.69
C GLU A 141 -2.10 -9.98 24.21
N GLU A 142 -1.19 -9.35 24.97
CA GLU A 142 0.04 -9.96 25.53
C GLU A 142 0.99 -10.55 24.46
N ILE A 143 0.87 -10.11 23.21
CA ILE A 143 1.71 -10.56 22.08
C ILE A 143 3.05 -9.80 22.06
N LEU A 144 3.02 -8.51 22.36
CA LEU A 144 4.20 -7.64 22.45
C LEU A 144 4.56 -7.37 23.91
N THR A 145 5.50 -8.14 24.44
CA THR A 145 5.92 -8.05 25.85
C THR A 145 7.28 -7.39 26.06
N GLU A 146 8.13 -7.40 25.03
CA GLU A 146 9.52 -6.95 25.10
C GLU A 146 9.81 -5.77 24.15
N PRO A 147 10.90 -5.01 24.37
CA PRO A 147 11.38 -4.03 23.41
C PRO A 147 11.50 -4.59 21.99
N PHE A 148 11.04 -3.82 21.01
CA PHE A 148 10.97 -4.24 19.61
C PHE A 148 11.52 -3.18 18.66
N SER A 149 12.19 -3.65 17.61
CA SER A 149 12.66 -2.83 16.48
C SER A 149 12.73 -3.69 15.22
N PHE A 150 12.36 -3.14 14.07
CA PHE A 150 12.54 -3.86 12.81
C PHE A 150 14.02 -4.13 12.52
N LYS A 151 14.32 -5.31 11.98
CA LYS A 151 15.69 -5.71 11.60
C LYS A 151 16.35 -4.73 10.62
N THR A 152 15.54 -4.10 9.77
CA THR A 152 15.98 -3.10 8.79
C THR A 152 16.30 -1.73 9.40
N MET A 153 15.90 -1.48 10.66
CA MET A 153 16.01 -0.19 11.35
C MET A 153 16.96 -0.25 12.55
N THR A 154 18.15 -0.83 12.37
CA THR A 154 19.12 -1.07 13.46
C THR A 154 19.53 0.17 14.27
N LYS A 155 19.45 1.37 13.68
CA LYS A 155 19.77 2.65 14.35
C LYS A 155 18.59 3.30 15.06
N ARG A 156 17.37 2.77 14.89
CA ARG A 156 16.14 3.36 15.43
C ARG A 156 15.38 2.31 16.22
N ARG A 157 15.23 2.59 17.52
CA ARG A 157 14.27 1.88 18.36
C ARG A 157 12.85 2.37 18.07
N LEU A 158 11.91 1.44 17.98
CA LEU A 158 10.49 1.75 17.81
C LEU A 158 9.73 1.60 19.11
N ILE A 159 9.93 0.47 19.79
CA ILE A 159 9.35 0.18 21.09
C ILE A 159 10.48 -0.18 22.04
N HIS A 160 10.59 0.50 23.17
CA HIS A 160 11.69 0.26 24.11
C HIS A 160 11.30 0.62 25.54
N SER A 161 12.04 0.10 26.53
CA SER A 161 11.89 0.47 27.95
C SER A 161 12.22 1.94 28.27
N GLU A 162 12.87 2.64 27.34
CA GLU A 162 13.26 4.04 27.48
C GLU A 162 13.02 4.76 26.15
N PRO A 163 12.59 6.02 26.14
CA PRO A 163 12.33 6.78 24.91
C PRO A 163 13.64 7.31 24.28
N LEU A 164 14.64 6.43 24.15
CA LEU A 164 15.98 6.70 23.65
C LEU A 164 16.39 5.69 22.58
N HIS A 165 16.96 6.18 21.48
CA HIS A 165 17.62 5.34 20.48
C HIS A 165 19.04 4.96 20.93
N PRO A 166 19.68 3.94 20.32
CA PRO A 166 21.06 3.54 20.65
C PRO A 166 22.09 4.65 20.51
N SER A 167 21.81 5.67 19.69
CA SER A 167 22.65 6.86 19.54
C SER A 167 22.54 7.86 20.70
N GLY A 168 21.67 7.62 21.68
CA GLY A 168 21.32 8.58 22.75
C GLY A 168 20.31 9.64 22.32
N ARG A 169 19.90 9.68 21.05
CA ARG A 169 18.85 10.59 20.59
C ARG A 169 17.49 10.18 21.19
N LYS A 170 16.75 11.16 21.70
CA LYS A 170 15.37 10.97 22.15
C LYS A 170 14.45 10.57 21.01
N PHE A 171 13.39 9.86 21.37
CA PHE A 171 12.21 9.64 20.53
C PHE A 171 11.64 10.99 20.11
N GLY A 172 11.28 11.10 18.83
CA GLY A 172 10.75 12.32 18.24
C GLY A 172 9.29 12.54 18.60
N TRP A 173 8.55 11.46 18.76
CA TRP A 173 7.20 11.45 19.31
C TRP A 173 7.01 10.17 20.14
N SER A 174 7.16 10.30 21.45
CA SER A 174 7.05 9.19 22.39
C SER A 174 5.67 9.07 23.01
N ARG A 175 5.11 7.86 23.04
CA ARG A 175 3.92 7.53 23.85
C ARG A 175 4.16 6.30 24.71
N LEU A 176 3.53 6.27 25.89
CA LEU A 176 3.60 5.13 26.81
C LEU A 176 2.54 4.09 26.44
N LEU A 177 2.95 2.82 26.33
CA LEU A 177 2.09 1.66 26.13
C LEU A 177 1.62 1.10 27.49
N PRO A 178 0.52 0.33 27.54
CA PRO A 178 -0.02 -0.21 28.81
C PRO A 178 0.95 -1.07 29.63
N ASN A 179 1.91 -1.73 28.98
CA ASN A 179 2.93 -2.55 29.64
C ASN A 179 4.18 -1.75 30.08
N GLY A 180 4.15 -0.41 30.00
CA GLY A 180 5.26 0.45 30.41
C GLY A 180 6.34 0.67 29.36
N LEU A 181 6.22 0.10 28.15
CA LEU A 181 7.13 0.39 27.05
C LEU A 181 6.81 1.75 26.39
N TYR A 182 7.84 2.41 25.87
CA TYR A 182 7.73 3.64 25.08
C TYR A 182 7.71 3.32 23.59
N PHE A 183 6.82 3.97 22.85
CA PHE A 183 6.62 3.85 21.42
C PHE A 183 7.03 5.14 20.69
N GLU A 184 7.73 5.01 19.56
CA GLU A 184 8.10 6.10 18.64
C GLU A 184 7.17 6.17 17.42
N GLY A 185 6.58 7.33 17.16
CA GLY A 185 5.63 7.51 16.05
C GLY A 185 5.90 8.67 15.09
N GLN A 186 7.10 9.29 15.10
CA GLN A 186 7.44 10.39 14.19
C GLN A 186 7.84 9.85 12.80
N PHE A 187 6.85 9.47 12.00
CA PHE A 187 7.02 8.98 10.63
C PHE A 187 5.97 9.57 9.69
N GLY A 188 6.24 9.53 8.38
CA GLY A 188 5.25 9.92 7.37
C GLY A 188 4.09 8.91 7.30
N SER A 189 2.91 9.35 6.87
CA SER A 189 1.68 8.54 6.79
C SER A 189 1.87 7.21 6.06
N LYS A 190 2.50 7.24 4.88
CA LYS A 190 2.83 6.05 4.09
C LYS A 190 3.72 5.08 4.86
N GLN A 191 4.73 5.60 5.55
CA GLN A 191 5.64 4.79 6.34
C GLN A 191 4.94 4.18 7.56
N ILE A 192 4.06 4.93 8.22
CA ILE A 192 3.25 4.46 9.34
C ILE A 192 2.38 3.29 8.91
N ALA A 193 1.58 3.43 7.85
CA ALA A 193 0.71 2.34 7.42
C ALA A 193 1.49 1.05 7.13
N ARG A 194 2.63 1.18 6.43
CA ARG A 194 3.55 0.07 6.21
C ARG A 194 4.08 -0.53 7.50
N MET A 195 4.54 0.30 8.42
CA MET A 195 5.12 -0.17 9.69
C MET A 195 4.06 -0.82 10.58
N SER A 196 2.81 -0.35 10.57
CA SER A 196 1.70 -1.03 11.23
C SER A 196 1.49 -2.45 10.68
N GLY A 197 1.42 -2.59 9.35
CA GLY A 197 1.29 -3.90 8.71
C GLY A 197 2.47 -4.83 9.00
N GLN A 198 3.70 -4.31 8.87
CA GLN A 198 4.92 -5.06 9.20
C GLN A 198 4.98 -5.47 10.66
N LEU A 199 4.53 -4.60 11.58
CA LEU A 199 4.50 -4.92 13.00
C LEU A 199 3.58 -6.12 13.26
N LEU A 200 2.37 -6.12 12.67
CA LEU A 200 1.45 -7.26 12.77
C LEU A 200 2.08 -8.54 12.22
N THR A 201 2.70 -8.48 11.03
CA THR A 201 3.35 -9.64 10.41
C THR A 201 4.50 -10.20 11.25
N GLU A 202 5.36 -9.36 11.83
CA GLU A 202 6.48 -9.80 12.68
C GLU A 202 6.00 -10.54 13.95
N PHE A 203 4.78 -10.25 14.40
CA PHE A 203 4.12 -10.91 15.53
C PHE A 203 3.10 -11.99 15.09
N GLY A 204 3.23 -12.49 13.85
CA GLY A 204 2.44 -13.63 13.35
C GLY A 204 0.97 -13.31 13.10
N GLN A 205 0.59 -12.04 13.04
CA GLN A 205 -0.78 -11.60 12.76
C GLN A 205 -0.94 -11.32 11.27
N ASP A 206 -2.12 -11.66 10.73
CA ASP A 206 -2.48 -11.34 9.35
C ASP A 206 -3.02 -9.90 9.25
N PRO A 207 -2.32 -8.97 8.58
CA PRO A 207 -2.77 -7.59 8.45
C PRO A 207 -4.12 -7.43 7.72
N ALA A 208 -4.56 -8.42 6.93
CA ALA A 208 -5.85 -8.39 6.25
C ALA A 208 -7.05 -8.48 7.20
N GLN A 209 -6.83 -8.95 8.43
CA GLN A 209 -7.87 -8.99 9.48
C GLN A 209 -8.14 -7.60 10.09
N PHE A 210 -7.24 -6.64 9.85
CA PHE A 210 -7.31 -5.31 10.41
C PHE A 210 -7.80 -4.31 9.37
N HIS A 211 -8.69 -3.42 9.80
CA HIS A 211 -9.29 -2.45 8.89
C HIS A 211 -9.07 -1.03 9.38
N VAL A 212 -8.87 -0.12 8.44
CA VAL A 212 -8.73 1.30 8.70
C VAL A 212 -9.81 2.03 7.95
N LEU A 213 -10.58 2.83 8.68
CA LEU A 213 -11.50 3.77 8.06
C LEU A 213 -10.76 5.06 7.72
N LEU A 214 -10.82 5.46 6.45
CA LEU A 214 -10.24 6.70 5.96
C LEU A 214 -11.34 7.71 5.67
N GLU A 215 -11.09 8.97 6.04
CA GLU A 215 -11.94 10.10 5.67
C GLU A 215 -11.13 11.16 4.93
N ASP A 216 -11.73 11.76 3.90
CA ASP A 216 -11.14 12.90 3.23
C ASP A 216 -11.31 14.16 4.09
N ARG A 217 -10.20 14.80 4.43
CA ARG A 217 -10.19 16.04 5.22
C ARG A 217 -10.98 17.17 4.55
N ASN A 218 -11.06 17.18 3.22
CA ASN A 218 -11.73 18.24 2.48
C ASN A 218 -13.26 18.21 2.63
N LEU A 219 -13.84 17.05 2.98
CA LEU A 219 -15.30 16.91 3.12
C LEU A 219 -15.85 17.46 4.44
N ARG A 220 -15.00 17.80 5.42
CA ARG A 220 -15.45 18.30 6.74
C ARG A 220 -15.64 19.82 6.82
N ASN A 221 -15.25 20.58 5.80
CA ASN A 221 -15.27 22.05 5.86
C ASN A 221 -16.53 22.68 5.24
N ASP A 222 -17.47 21.88 4.74
CA ASP A 222 -18.69 22.34 4.06
C ASP A 222 -19.95 22.33 4.98
N GLU A 223 -19.78 22.08 6.28
CA GLU A 223 -20.83 22.15 7.32
C GLU A 223 -20.58 23.32 8.30
#